data_AF-A0A9Q7AMC0-F1
#
_entry.id   AF-A0A9Q7AMC0-F1
#
_cell.length_a   1.000
_cell.length_b   1.000
_cell.length_c   1.000
_cell.angle_alpha   90.00
_cell.angle_beta   90.00
_cell.angle_gamma   90.00
#
_symmetry.space_group_name_H-M   'P 1'
#
loop_
_entity.id
_entity.type
_entity.pdbx_description
1 polymer ?
#
loop_
_entity_poly.entity_id
_entity_poly.type
_entity_poly.pdbx_seq_one_letter_code
_entity_poly.pdbx_strand_id
1 'polypeptide(L)'
;MAMNAHLVVKPTEACRRIIERRMGSRKDEAMEKASWGAVLLVQGPVAEILAAVDVATKASSVAAGEIVGNCPQQINTIAFVGAVADVKLALAALKEWGDVR
;
A
#
# COMPACT_ATOMS: atom_id res chain seq x y z
N MET A 1 0.64 -16.67 6.07
CA MET A 1 -0.71 -16.77 5.44
C MET A 1 -0.58 -16.08 4.09
N ALA A 2 -1.48 -16.27 3.12
CA ALA A 2 -1.36 -15.47 1.91
C ALA A 2 -1.92 -14.06 2.17
N MET A 3 -1.11 -13.02 1.97
CA MET A 3 -1.59 -11.64 1.99
C MET A 3 -2.44 -11.37 0.75
N ASN A 4 -3.46 -10.53 0.90
CA ASN A 4 -4.33 -10.14 -0.21
C ASN A 4 -3.87 -8.81 -0.79
N ALA A 5 -3.74 -8.73 -2.11
CA ALA A 5 -3.42 -7.48 -2.81
C ALA A 5 -4.56 -7.00 -3.72
N HIS A 6 -4.83 -5.69 -3.68
CA HIS A 6 -5.76 -5.02 -4.59
C HIS A 6 -5.09 -3.82 -5.26
N LEU A 7 -4.94 -3.89 -6.58
CA LEU A 7 -4.41 -2.80 -7.40
C LEU A 7 -5.54 -1.92 -7.93
N VAL A 8 -5.47 -0.62 -7.65
CA VAL A 8 -6.36 0.41 -8.18
C VAL A 8 -5.56 1.33 -9.09
N VAL A 9 -5.81 1.27 -10.39
CA VAL A 9 -5.17 2.14 -11.39
C VAL A 9 -6.02 3.39 -11.60
N LYS A 10 -5.41 4.58 -11.57
CA LYS A 10 -6.09 5.88 -11.69
C LYS A 10 -7.28 5.98 -10.71
N PRO A 11 -7.02 5.96 -9.39
CA PRO A 11 -8.07 6.07 -8.39
C PRO A 11 -8.88 7.35 -8.61
N THR A 12 -10.20 7.25 -8.45
CA THR A 12 -11.07 8.42 -8.47
C THR A 12 -10.76 9.33 -7.28
N GLU A 13 -11.14 10.59 -7.37
CA GLU A 13 -11.00 11.53 -6.26
C GLU A 13 -11.73 11.04 -4.99
N ALA A 14 -12.89 10.41 -5.16
CA ALA A 14 -13.64 9.80 -4.06
C ALA A 14 -12.84 8.67 -3.38
N CYS A 15 -12.19 7.81 -4.17
CA CYS A 15 -11.34 6.74 -3.64
C CYS A 15 -10.14 7.31 -2.88
N ARG A 16 -9.42 8.26 -3.49
CA ARG A 16 -8.29 8.96 -2.88
C ARG A 16 -8.65 9.59 -1.53
N ARG A 17 -9.74 10.37 -1.48
CA ARG A 17 -10.20 11.04 -0.24
C ARG A 17 -10.51 10.05 0.88
N ILE A 18 -11.05 8.87 0.56
CA ILE A 18 -11.33 7.84 1.57
C ILE A 18 -10.03 7.23 2.10
N ILE A 19 -9.07 6.95 1.23
CA ILE A 19 -7.76 6.40 1.60
C ILE A 19 -7.02 7.39 2.50
N GLU A 20 -6.92 8.67 2.09
CA GLU A 20 -6.29 9.73 2.88
C GLU A 20 -6.90 9.87 4.28
N ARG A 21 -8.23 9.82 4.40
CA ARG A 21 -8.92 9.86 5.71
C ARG A 21 -8.58 8.68 6.61
N ARG A 22 -8.29 7.52 6.02
CA ARG A 22 -7.95 6.29 6.76
C ARG A 22 -6.46 6.18 7.07
N MET A 23 -5.59 6.92 6.39
CA MET A 23 -4.15 6.93 6.68
C MET A 23 -3.78 7.64 8.00
N GLY A 24 -4.74 8.26 8.66
CA GLY A 24 -4.55 8.95 9.94
C GLY A 24 -4.14 10.42 9.77
N SER A 25 -4.08 11.13 10.90
CA SER A 25 -3.93 12.59 10.96
C SER A 25 -2.48 13.09 10.91
N ARG A 26 -1.49 12.19 10.92
CA ARG A 26 -0.09 12.59 10.70
C ARG A 26 0.12 12.75 9.20
N LYS A 27 0.36 13.99 8.78
CA LYS A 27 0.79 14.32 7.43
C LYS A 27 2.08 13.58 7.12
N ASP A 28 1.97 12.49 6.39
CA ASP A 28 3.12 11.85 5.79
C ASP A 28 3.50 12.66 4.55
N GLU A 29 4.59 13.42 4.64
CA GLU A 29 5.07 14.25 3.53
C GLU A 29 5.38 13.42 2.27
N ALA A 30 5.76 12.15 2.43
CA ALA A 30 6.00 11.27 1.29
C ALA A 30 4.69 10.98 0.54
N MET A 31 3.58 10.86 1.28
CA MET A 31 2.26 10.61 0.72
C MET A 31 1.62 11.86 0.08
N GLU A 32 1.86 13.05 0.65
CA GLU A 32 1.41 14.32 0.05
C GLU A 32 2.10 14.60 -1.30
N LYS A 33 3.38 14.23 -1.42
CA LYS A 33 4.19 14.41 -2.64
C LYS A 33 4.05 13.25 -3.63
N ALA A 34 3.45 12.13 -3.22
CA ALA A 34 3.31 10.96 -4.07
C ALA A 34 2.37 11.22 -5.26
N SER A 35 2.76 10.72 -6.43
CA SER A 35 1.89 10.69 -7.60
C SER A 35 0.78 9.67 -7.39
N TRP A 36 -0.49 10.09 -7.51
CA TRP A 36 -1.66 9.21 -7.38
C TRP A 36 -1.99 8.51 -8.70
N GLY A 37 -0.98 7.94 -9.36
CA GLY A 37 -1.16 7.20 -10.62
C GLY A 37 -1.83 5.85 -10.40
N ALA A 38 -1.42 5.13 -9.36
CA ALA A 38 -2.05 3.92 -8.87
C ALA A 38 -1.90 3.80 -7.35
N VAL A 39 -2.71 2.92 -6.76
CA VAL A 39 -2.63 2.53 -5.35
C VAL A 39 -2.68 1.02 -5.28
N LEU A 40 -1.75 0.43 -4.53
CA LEU A 40 -1.77 -0.99 -4.18
C LEU A 40 -2.12 -1.13 -2.70
N LEU A 41 -3.23 -1.79 -2.41
CA LEU A 41 -3.64 -2.11 -1.04
C LEU A 41 -3.19 -3.53 -0.74
N VAL A 42 -2.40 -3.72 0.32
CA VAL A 42 -1.96 -5.05 0.77
C VAL A 42 -2.47 -5.26 2.19
N GLN A 43 -3.16 -6.39 2.41
CA GLN A 43 -3.72 -6.76 3.71
C GLN A 43 -3.18 -8.11 4.17
N GLY A 44 -2.76 -8.18 5.43
CA GLY A 44 -2.19 -9.40 6.00
C GLY A 44 -1.83 -9.27 7.48
N PRO A 45 -1.20 -10.31 8.05
CA PRO A 45 -0.62 -10.27 9.39
C PRO A 45 0.37 -9.11 9.54
N VAL A 46 0.37 -8.43 10.69
CA VAL A 46 1.23 -7.24 10.94
C VAL A 46 2.71 -7.48 10.57
N ALA A 47 3.28 -8.62 10.97
CA ALA A 47 4.68 -8.92 10.68
C ALA A 47 4.96 -9.11 9.18
N GLU A 48 4.08 -9.83 8.46
CA GLU A 48 4.20 -10.04 7.02
C GLU A 48 4.06 -8.71 6.26
N ILE A 49 3.14 -7.85 6.70
CA ILE A 49 2.92 -6.52 6.13
C ILE A 49 4.13 -5.60 6.31
N LEU A 50 4.77 -5.59 7.48
CA LEU A 50 5.96 -4.77 7.71
C LEU A 50 7.13 -5.22 6.82
N ALA A 51 7.30 -6.54 6.63
CA ALA A 51 8.27 -7.06 5.67
C ALA A 51 7.91 -6.69 4.22
N ALA A 52 6.63 -6.74 3.86
CA ALA A 52 6.15 -6.32 2.54
C ALA A 52 6.44 -4.84 2.25
N VAL A 53 6.35 -3.96 3.26
CA VAL A 53 6.72 -2.54 3.13
C VAL A 53 8.18 -2.37 2.74
N ASP A 54 9.08 -3.08 3.39
CA ASP A 54 10.52 -3.04 3.09
C ASP A 54 10.81 -3.54 1.66
N VAL A 55 10.20 -4.65 1.26
CA VAL A 55 10.36 -5.21 -0.10
C VAL A 55 9.84 -4.24 -1.17
N ALA A 56 8.63 -3.71 -1.00
CA ALA A 56 7.99 -2.86 -1.99
C ALA A 56 8.70 -1.51 -2.19
N THR A 57 9.14 -0.89 -1.08
CA THR A 57 9.81 0.42 -1.10
C THR A 57 11.27 0.35 -1.57
N LYS A 58 11.93 -0.81 -1.44
CA LYS A 58 13.24 -1.07 -2.07
C LYS A 58 13.13 -1.32 -3.57
N ALA A 59 12.05 -1.95 -4.02
CA ALA A 59 11.86 -2.30 -5.42
C ALA A 59 11.52 -1.09 -6.30
N SER A 60 10.85 -0.06 -5.77
CA SER A 60 10.39 1.09 -6.56
C SER A 60 10.10 2.32 -5.69
N SER A 61 9.97 3.48 -6.34
CA SER A 61 9.66 4.76 -5.68
C SER A 61 8.17 4.91 -5.32
N VAL A 62 7.66 4.03 -4.46
CA VAL A 62 6.29 4.10 -3.90
C VAL A 62 6.31 4.64 -2.47
N ALA A 63 5.32 5.46 -2.12
CA ALA A 63 5.08 5.86 -0.73
C ALA A 63 4.18 4.82 -0.05
N ALA A 64 4.49 4.43 1.18
CA ALA A 64 3.70 3.48 1.96
C ALA A 64 2.94 4.22 3.08
N GLY A 65 1.65 3.99 3.19
CA GLY A 65 0.80 4.56 4.24
C GLY A 65 -0.06 3.49 4.90
N GLU A 66 -0.11 3.50 6.23
CA GLU A 66 -0.93 2.56 7.00
C GLU A 66 -2.40 2.95 6.96
N ILE A 67 -3.28 2.01 6.60
CA ILE A 67 -4.72 2.21 6.56
C ILE A 67 -5.33 1.76 7.88
N VAL A 68 -5.61 2.74 8.73
CA VAL A 68 -6.25 2.49 10.04
C VAL A 68 -7.71 2.11 9.82
N GLY A 69 -8.09 0.96 10.34
CA GLY A 69 -9.47 0.47 10.36
C GLY A 69 -9.73 -0.36 11.62
N ASN A 70 -10.99 -0.75 11.84
CA ASN A 70 -11.38 -1.62 12.95
C ASN A 70 -11.01 -3.10 12.71
N CYS A 71 -9.89 -3.36 12.03
CA CYS A 71 -9.49 -4.74 11.76
C CYS A 71 -9.16 -5.50 13.07
N PRO A 72 -9.24 -6.84 13.07
CA PRO A 72 -8.78 -7.66 14.18
C PRO A 72 -7.35 -7.30 14.59
N GLN A 73 -6.99 -7.48 15.87
CA GLN A 73 -5.72 -7.03 16.49
C GLN A 73 -4.42 -7.42 15.76
N GLN A 74 -4.46 -8.34 14.79
CA GLN A 74 -3.26 -8.84 14.10
C GLN A 74 -3.30 -8.69 12.57
N ILE A 75 -4.37 -8.12 11.98
CA ILE A 75 -4.46 -7.90 10.54
C ILE A 75 -4.37 -6.41 10.27
N ASN A 76 -3.47 -6.01 9.37
CA ASN A 76 -3.29 -4.63 8.98
C ASN A 76 -3.37 -4.45 7.47
N THR A 77 -3.58 -3.22 7.02
CA THR A 77 -3.61 -2.85 5.61
C THR A 77 -2.64 -1.71 5.34
N ILE A 78 -1.79 -1.85 4.32
CA ILE A 78 -0.93 -0.78 3.83
C ILE A 78 -1.38 -0.38 2.42
N ALA A 79 -1.35 0.92 2.15
CA ALA A 79 -1.48 1.48 0.82
C ALA A 79 -0.10 1.90 0.30
N PHE A 80 0.30 1.35 -0.85
CA PHE A 80 1.44 1.83 -1.63
C PHE A 80 0.95 2.74 -2.75
N VAL A 81 1.36 3.99 -2.75
CA VAL A 81 0.92 5.03 -3.69
C VAL A 81 2.08 5.51 -4.53
N GLY A 82 1.88 5.63 -5.84
CA GLY A 82 2.92 6.08 -6.76
C GLY A 82 2.46 6.11 -8.22
N ALA A 83 3.40 6.30 -9.14
CA ALA A 83 3.11 6.18 -10.56
C ALA A 83 2.68 4.74 -10.90
N VAL A 84 1.91 4.57 -11.98
CA VAL A 84 1.38 3.24 -12.36
C VAL A 84 2.52 2.23 -12.58
N ALA A 85 3.65 2.66 -13.14
CA ALA A 85 4.81 1.80 -13.37
C ALA A 85 5.44 1.34 -12.04
N ASP A 86 5.68 2.27 -11.12
CA ASP A 86 6.30 1.97 -9.82
C ASP A 86 5.44 1.03 -8.97
N VAL A 87 4.13 1.30 -8.90
CA VAL A 87 3.20 0.45 -8.14
C VAL A 87 3.11 -0.96 -8.73
N LYS A 88 3.20 -1.11 -10.06
CA LYS A 88 3.27 -2.44 -10.70
C LYS A 88 4.58 -3.16 -10.42
N LEU A 89 5.70 -2.44 -10.37
CA LEU A 89 7.00 -3.00 -9.98
C LEU A 89 6.98 -3.48 -8.52
N ALA A 90 6.43 -2.68 -7.61
CA ALA A 90 6.22 -3.09 -6.22
C ALA A 90 5.37 -4.36 -6.12
N LEU A 91 4.25 -4.44 -6.85
CA LEU A 91 3.41 -5.64 -6.88
C LEU A 91 4.16 -6.87 -7.43
N ALA A 92 4.96 -6.70 -8.48
CA ALA A 92 5.77 -7.79 -9.04
C ALA A 92 6.78 -8.32 -8.02
N ALA A 93 7.52 -7.42 -7.35
CA ALA A 93 8.48 -7.78 -6.32
C ALA A 93 7.82 -8.53 -5.15
N LEU A 94 6.63 -8.10 -4.73
CA LEU A 94 5.86 -8.77 -3.68
C LEU A 94 5.39 -10.18 -4.08
N LYS A 95 5.04 -10.38 -5.35
CA LYS A 95 4.67 -11.70 -5.88
C LYS A 95 5.88 -12.64 -5.98
N GLU A 96 7.03 -12.12 -6.39
CA GLU A 96 8.28 -12.88 -6.45
C GLU A 96 8.79 -13.25 -5.05
N TRP A 97 8.60 -12.36 -4.07
CA TRP A 97 8.97 -12.61 -2.68
C TRP A 97 8.17 -13.75 -2.03
N GLY A 98 6.92 -13.98 -2.46
CA GLY A 98 6.18 -15.21 -2.17
C GLY A 98 4.98 -15.08 -1.22
N ASP A 99 4.71 -13.91 -0.68
CA ASP A 99 3.69 -13.74 0.38
C ASP A 99 2.40 -13.03 -0.07
N VAL A 100 2.25 -12.68 -1.35
CA VAL A 100 1.09 -11.92 -1.86
C VAL A 100 0.34 -12.67 -2.96
N ARG A 101 -0.98 -12.83 -2.80
CA ARG A 101 -1.91 -13.37 -3.80
C ARG A 101 -2.67 -12.26 -4.53
#